data_AF-H8GZK2-F1
#
_entry.id   AF-H8GZK2-F1
#
_cell.length_a   1.000
_cell.length_b   1.000
_cell.length_c   1.000
_cell.angle_alpha   90.00
_cell.angle_beta   90.00
_cell.angle_gamma   90.00
#
_symmetry.space_group_name_H-M   'P 1'
#
loop_
_entity.id
_entity.type
_entity.pdbx_description
1 polymer ?
#
loop_
_entity_poly.entity_id
_entity_poly.type
_entity_poly.pdbx_seq_one_letter_code
_entity_poly.pdbx_strand_id
1 'polypeptide(L)' 'MNAPAWRIWLITALMCGWGILGIRFVQKGDPVLALMCLALLIANGVTLWRLTRQGK' A
#
# COMPACT_ATOMS: atom_id res chain seq x y z
N MET A 1 3.49 -8.01 -20.46
CA MET A 1 4.53 -8.64 -19.61
C MET A 1 3.85 -9.09 -18.33
N ASN A 2 3.76 -10.40 -18.08
CA ASN A 2 3.28 -10.97 -16.82
C ASN A 2 4.00 -10.23 -15.67
N ALA A 3 3.27 -9.45 -14.88
CA ALA A 3 3.85 -8.80 -13.72
C ALA A 3 4.48 -9.90 -12.85
N PRO A 4 5.79 -9.86 -12.59
CA PRO A 4 6.45 -10.96 -11.92
C PRO A 4 5.90 -11.06 -10.49
N ALA A 5 5.59 -12.29 -10.05
CA ALA A 5 4.86 -12.54 -8.81
C ALA A 5 5.49 -11.85 -7.59
N TRP A 6 6.82 -11.74 -7.53
CA TRP A 6 7.54 -11.03 -6.47
C TRP A 6 7.11 -9.56 -6.32
N ARG A 7 6.70 -8.90 -7.41
CA ARG A 7 6.28 -7.50 -7.41
C ARG A 7 4.91 -7.33 -6.75
N ILE A 8 4.03 -8.31 -6.92
CA ILE A 8 2.72 -8.37 -6.24
C ILE A 8 2.94 -8.55 -4.74
N TRP A 9 3.75 -9.53 -4.33
CA TRP A 9 4.08 -9.78 -2.92
C TRP A 9 4.74 -8.56 -2.24
N LEU A 10 5.65 -7.89 -2.94
CA LEU A 10 6.32 -6.69 -2.43
C LEU A 10 5.32 -5.54 -2.19
N ILE A 11 4.39 -5.30 -3.11
CA ILE A 11 3.37 -4.25 -2.95
C ILE A 11 2.38 -4.62 -1.84
N THR A 12 1.98 -5.89 -1.73
CA THR A 12 1.14 -6.37 -0.63
C THR A 12 1.82 -6.15 0.73
N ALA A 13 3.12 -6.48 0.85
CA ALA A 13 3.89 -6.24 2.07
C ALA A 13 3.96 -4.73 2.41
N LEU A 14 4.16 -3.88 1.41
CA LEU A 14 4.12 -2.42 1.59
C LEU A 14 2.74 -1.96 2.09
N MET A 15 1.64 -2.45 1.52
CA MET A 15 0.29 -2.11 1.99
C MET A 15 0.07 -2.47 3.46
N CYS A 16 0.52 -3.65 3.90
CA CYS A 16 0.46 -4.03 5.31
C CYS A 16 1.31 -3.10 6.18
N GLY A 17 2.53 -2.75 5.75
CA GLY A 17 3.40 -1.83 6.46
C GLY A 17 2.78 -0.43 6.63
N TRP A 18 2.25 0.15 5.55
CA TRP A 18 1.56 1.44 5.59
C TRP A 18 0.28 1.40 6.43
N GLY A 19 -0.44 0.27 6.44
CA GLY A 19 -1.63 0.10 7.26
C GLY A 19 -1.31 0.14 8.76
N ILE A 20 -0.29 -0.61 9.18
CA ILE A 20 0.15 -0.64 10.59
C ILE A 20 0.70 0.73 11.00
N LEU A 21 1.54 1.35 10.17
CA LEU A 21 2.10 2.68 10.44
C LEU A 21 0.98 3.73 10.51
N GLY A 22 0.02 3.69 9.59
CA GLY A 22 -1.13 4.59 9.59
C GLY A 22 -1.91 4.52 10.90
N ILE A 23 -2.28 3.31 11.35
CA ILE A 23 -2.97 3.10 12.63
C ILE A 23 -2.14 3.67 13.80
N ARG A 24 -0.83 3.42 13.80
CA ARG A 24 0.08 3.93 14.84
C ARG A 24 0.15 5.46 14.88
N PHE A 25 0.20 6.12 13.72
CA PHE A 25 0.24 7.59 13.64
C PHE A 25 -1.09 8.24 14.01
N VAL A 26 -2.22 7.59 13.70
CA VAL A 26 -3.54 7.98 14.21
C VAL A 26 -3.55 7.92 15.74
N GLN A 27 -3.05 6.84 16.34
CA GLN A 27 -2.97 6.70 17.80
C GLN A 27 -2.04 7.72 18.45
N LYS A 28 -0.96 8.13 17.76
CA LYS A 28 -0.02 9.15 18.24
C LYS A 28 -0.53 10.58 18.11
N GLY A 29 -1.66 10.81 17.42
CA GLY A 29 -2.17 12.16 17.19
C GLY A 29 -1.39 12.93 16.12
N ASP A 30 -0.72 12.22 15.20
CA ASP A 30 0.00 12.80 14.05
C ASP A 30 -0.84 12.64 12.76
N PRO A 31 -1.88 13.48 12.55
CA PRO A 31 -2.83 13.31 11.45
C PRO A 31 -2.18 13.47 10.07
N VAL A 32 -1.09 14.25 9.97
CA VAL A 32 -0.36 14.47 8.71
C VAL A 32 0.29 13.15 8.25
N LEU A 33 1.03 12.48 9.14
CA LEU A 33 1.67 11.20 8.84
C LEU A 33 0.64 10.08 8.63
N ALA A 34 -0.47 10.11 9.37
CA ALA A 34 -1.58 9.19 9.15
C ALA A 34 -2.20 9.36 7.75
N LEU A 35 -2.46 10.60 7.31
CA LEU A 35 -2.94 10.90 5.96
C LEU A 35 -1.95 10.49 4.88
N MET A 36 -0.64 10.72 5.08
CA MET A 36 0.38 10.27 4.14
C MET A 36 0.43 8.74 4.04
N CYS A 37 0.37 8.02 5.18
CA CYS A 37 0.30 6.56 5.18
C CYS A 37 -0.95 6.05 4.45
N LEU A 38 -2.09 6.70 4.66
CA LEU A 38 -3.34 6.36 3.97
C LEU A 38 -3.26 6.62 2.47
N ALA A 39 -2.67 7.75 2.04
CA ALA A 39 -2.44 8.05 0.64
C ALA A 39 -1.49 7.04 -0.02
N LEU A 40 -0.41 6.65 0.67
CA LEU A 40 0.51 5.61 0.21
C LEU A 40 -0.17 4.24 0.12
N LEU A 41 -1.03 3.91 1.07
CA LEU A 41 -1.82 2.68 1.06
C LEU A 41 -2.75 2.65 -0.17
N ILE A 42 -3.48 3.73 -0.44
CA ILE A 42 -4.34 3.85 -1.62
C ILE A 42 -3.52 3.74 -2.91
N ALA A 43 -2.40 4.46 -3.01
CA ALA A 43 -1.54 4.44 -4.19
C ALA A 43 -1.02 3.02 -4.48
N ASN A 44 -0.51 2.32 -3.46
CA ASN A 44 -0.05 0.93 -3.58
C ASN A 44 -1.21 -0.02 -3.92
N GLY A 45 -2.41 0.20 -3.37
CA GLY A 45 -3.61 -0.57 -3.72
C GLY A 45 -4.01 -0.41 -5.19
N VAL A 46 -3.93 0.82 -5.73
CA VAL A 46 -4.15 1.06 -7.16
C VAL A 46 -3.06 0.41 -8.01
N THR A 47 -1.79 0.46 -7.59
CA THR A 47 -0.70 -0.23 -8.28
C THR A 47 -0.94 -1.74 -8.30
N LEU A 48 -1.34 -2.31 -7.17
CA LEU A 48 -1.67 -3.73 -7.05
C LEU A 48 -2.83 -4.11 -7.97
N TRP A 49 -3.90 -3.30 -8.00
CA TRP A 49 -5.05 -3.51 -8.88
C TRP A 49 -4.62 -3.47 -10.36
N ARG A 50 -3.83 -2.47 -10.77
CA ARG A 50 -3.33 -2.41 -12.16
C ARG A 50 -2.52 -3.65 -12.52
N LEU A 51 -1.64 -4.11 -11.62
CA LEU A 51 -0.82 -5.30 -11.84
C LEU A 51 -1.65 -6.59 -11.92
N THR A 52 -2.70 -6.72 -11.10
CA THR A 52 -3.58 -7.90 -11.12
C THR A 52 -4.55 -7.89 -12.30
N ARG A 53 -4.96 -6.72 -12.79
CA ARG A 53 -5.87 -6.58 -13.95
C ARG A 53 -5.15 -6.71 -15.30
N GLN A 54 -3.90 -6.23 -15.39
CA GLN A 54 -3.07 -6.33 -16.60
C GLN A 54 -2.22 -7.60 -16.65
N GLY A 55 -2.25 -8.42 -15.60
CA GLY A 55 -1.58 -9.72 -15.52
C GLY A 55 -2.44 -10.91 -15.99
N LYS A 56 -3.65 -10.67 -16.49
CA LYS A 56 -4.48 -11.67 -17.18
C LYS A 56 -4.27 -11.62 -18.67
#